data_AF-A0A518GGV9-F1
#
_entry.id   AF-A0A518GGV9-F1
#
_cell.length_a   1.000
_cell.length_b   1.000
_cell.length_c   1.000
_cell.angle_alpha   90.00
_cell.angle_beta   90.00
_cell.angle_gamma   90.00
#
_symmetry.space_group_name_H-M   'P 1'
#
loop_
_entity.id
_entity.type
_entity.pdbx_description
1 polymer ?
#
loop_
_entity_poly.entity_id
_entity_poly.type
_entity_poly.pdbx_seq_one_letter_code
_entity_poly.pdbx_strand_id
1 'polypeptide(L)'
;MQIHGLQQTQAIQSISRTAGAKAAGPVEAPSAANSANDQLELSLEAQQISESQATGSGQSINGIRTEKVAALRQAIADGTYETPENMSAALDKLLDTFA
;
A
#
# COMPACT_ATOMS: atom_id res chain seq x y z
N MET A 1 -17.09 6.53 48.06
CA MET A 1 -16.61 6.33 46.67
C MET A 1 -17.71 5.60 45.92
N GLN A 2 -18.61 6.34 45.28
CA GLN A 2 -19.78 5.80 44.57
C GLN A 2 -19.37 5.37 43.16
N ILE A 3 -19.57 4.09 42.86
CA ILE A 3 -19.42 3.53 41.52
C ILE A 3 -20.72 3.76 40.74
N HIS A 4 -20.69 4.63 39.74
CA HIS A 4 -21.82 4.79 38.83
C HIS A 4 -21.70 3.73 37.72
N GLY A 5 -22.40 2.61 37.90
CA GLY A 5 -22.71 1.69 36.82
C GLY A 5 -24.03 2.08 36.19
N LEU A 6 -23.99 2.58 34.95
CA LEU A 6 -25.19 2.74 34.13
C LEU A 6 -24.91 2.12 32.77
N GLN A 7 -25.47 0.91 32.60
CA GLN A 7 -25.65 0.23 31.34
C GLN A 7 -26.38 1.17 30.36
N GLN A 8 -25.74 1.52 29.25
CA GLN A 8 -26.46 2.04 28.11
C GLN A 8 -26.92 0.84 27.28
N THR A 9 -28.21 0.54 27.41
CA THR A 9 -28.89 -0.52 26.67
C THR A 9 -28.89 -0.20 25.17
N GLN A 10 -28.45 -1.18 24.39
CA GLN A 10 -28.42 -1.13 22.93
C GLN A 10 -29.84 -0.93 22.40
N ALA A 11 -30.04 0.10 21.56
CA ALA A 11 -31.27 0.26 20.83
C ALA A 11 -31.33 -0.79 19.70
N ILE A 12 -32.26 -1.75 19.84
CA ILE A 12 -32.58 -2.74 18.81
C ILE A 12 -33.35 -2.00 17.70
N GLN A 13 -32.70 -1.72 16.58
CA GLN A 13 -33.39 -1.25 15.38
C GLN A 13 -34.09 -2.45 14.72
N SER A 14 -35.39 -2.32 14.55
CA SER A 14 -36.32 -3.31 14.01
C SER A 14 -35.99 -3.72 12.57
N ILE A 15 -35.91 -5.03 12.32
CA ILE A 15 -35.93 -5.61 10.97
C ILE A 15 -37.27 -5.23 10.30
N SER A 16 -37.21 -4.41 9.26
CA SER A 16 -38.32 -4.26 8.31
C SER A 16 -38.12 -5.26 7.16
N ARG A 17 -38.78 -6.42 7.24
CA ARG A 17 -39.00 -7.30 6.09
C ARG A 17 -40.45 -7.13 5.64
N THR A 18 -40.64 -6.47 4.49
CA THR A 18 -41.79 -6.75 3.65
C THR A 18 -41.30 -6.91 2.22
N ALA A 19 -41.54 -8.09 1.67
CA ALA A 19 -41.29 -8.42 0.29
C ALA A 19 -42.33 -7.73 -0.60
N GLY A 20 -41.87 -7.00 -1.61
CA GLY A 20 -42.68 -6.48 -2.70
C GLY A 20 -41.85 -6.53 -3.97
N ALA A 21 -42.24 -7.39 -4.90
CA ALA A 21 -41.50 -7.66 -6.12
C ALA A 21 -41.53 -6.49 -7.12
N LYS A 22 -40.39 -6.32 -7.80
CA LYS A 22 -40.21 -5.86 -9.19
C LYS A 22 -40.16 -4.34 -9.46
N ALA A 23 -38.93 -3.85 -9.67
CA ALA A 23 -38.49 -3.19 -10.92
C ALA A 23 -36.96 -3.10 -10.92
N ALA A 24 -36.34 -3.35 -12.07
CA ALA A 24 -34.88 -3.35 -12.26
C ALA A 24 -34.29 -1.94 -12.05
N GLY A 25 -33.49 -1.78 -11.00
CA GLY A 25 -32.58 -0.64 -10.80
C GLY A 25 -31.15 -1.02 -11.20
N PRO A 26 -30.24 -0.03 -11.36
CA PRO A 26 -28.87 -0.27 -11.80
C PRO A 26 -28.17 -1.24 -10.86
N VAL A 27 -27.38 -2.16 -11.42
CA VAL A 27 -26.54 -3.09 -10.65
C VAL A 27 -25.63 -2.28 -9.74
N GLU A 28 -25.95 -2.23 -8.45
CA GLU A 28 -25.03 -1.75 -7.43
C GLU A 28 -23.79 -2.65 -7.49
N ALA A 29 -22.64 -2.03 -7.72
CA ALA A 29 -21.35 -2.70 -7.71
C ALA A 29 -21.20 -3.51 -6.41
N PRO A 30 -20.49 -4.65 -6.42
CA PRO A 30 -20.23 -5.39 -5.19
C PRO A 30 -19.62 -4.42 -4.18
N SER A 31 -20.33 -4.19 -3.07
CA SER A 31 -19.86 -3.41 -1.94
C SER A 31 -18.46 -3.90 -1.63
N ALA A 32 -17.47 -3.02 -1.80
CA ALA A 32 -16.08 -3.32 -1.53
C ALA A 32 -16.01 -4.05 -0.20
N ALA A 33 -15.46 -5.28 -0.22
CA ALA A 33 -15.20 -6.03 0.99
C ALA A 33 -14.56 -5.07 1.98
N ASN A 34 -15.11 -5.00 3.19
CA ASN A 34 -14.47 -4.31 4.30
C ASN A 34 -13.08 -4.92 4.46
N SER A 35 -12.08 -4.31 3.84
CA SER A 35 -10.69 -4.60 4.10
C SER A 35 -10.53 -4.30 5.58
N ALA A 36 -10.39 -5.35 6.39
CA ALA A 36 -9.90 -5.20 7.74
C ALA A 36 -8.58 -4.45 7.60
N ASN A 37 -8.59 -3.16 7.94
CA ASN A 37 -7.42 -2.31 7.83
C ASN A 37 -6.48 -2.74 8.93
N ASP A 38 -5.53 -3.62 8.58
CA ASP A 38 -4.38 -3.92 9.42
C ASP A 38 -3.57 -2.62 9.53
N GLN A 39 -3.61 -1.99 10.71
CA GLN A 39 -2.95 -0.71 10.94
C GLN A 39 -1.51 -0.96 11.36
N LEU A 40 -0.58 -0.59 10.47
CA LEU A 40 0.85 -0.62 10.75
C LEU A 40 1.27 0.68 11.44
N GLU A 41 1.42 0.64 12.75
CA GLU A 41 2.02 1.74 13.53
C GLU A 41 3.55 1.59 13.55
N LEU A 42 4.25 2.44 12.81
CA LEU A 42 5.71 2.51 12.84
C LEU A 42 6.17 3.35 14.04
N SER A 43 7.30 2.98 14.67
CA SER A 43 7.88 3.80 15.74
C SER A 43 8.28 5.19 15.21
N LEU A 44 8.32 6.19 16.11
CA LEU A 44 8.72 7.56 15.76
C LEU A 44 10.09 7.62 15.07
N GLU A 45 11.03 6.77 15.50
CA GLU A 45 12.37 6.68 14.91
C GLU A 45 12.32 6.10 13.49
N ALA A 46 11.49 5.08 13.25
CA ALA A 46 11.31 4.51 11.92
C ALA A 46 10.64 5.50 10.95
N GLN A 47 9.67 6.29 11.44
CA GLN A 47 9.05 7.36 10.67
C GLN A 47 10.08 8.42 10.28
N GLN A 48 10.90 8.89 11.22
CA GLN A 48 11.97 9.86 10.95
C GLN A 48 13.03 9.33 9.97
N ILE A 49 13.37 8.05 10.02
CA ILE A 49 14.29 7.43 9.05
C ILE A 49 13.64 7.37 7.66
N SER A 50 12.36 6.99 7.57
CA SER A 50 11.63 6.94 6.30
C SER A 50 11.49 8.33 5.69
N GLU A 51 11.16 9.34 6.49
CA GLU A 51 11.05 10.73 6.08
C GLU A 51 12.42 11.31 5.70
N SER A 52 13.48 11.00 6.43
CA SER A 52 14.84 11.45 6.09
C SER A 52 15.41 10.76 4.85
N GLN A 53 15.08 9.49 4.60
CA GLN A 53 15.38 8.83 3.32
C GLN A 53 14.55 9.42 2.18
N ALA A 54 13.29 9.78 2.43
CA ALA A 54 12.44 10.44 1.44
C ALA A 54 12.88 11.89 1.15
N THR A 55 13.48 12.58 2.12
CA THR A 55 13.86 14.01 2.03
C THR A 55 15.35 14.28 1.86
N GLY A 56 16.20 13.24 1.84
CA GLY A 56 17.52 13.23 1.20
C GLY A 56 18.38 14.49 1.39
N SER A 57 18.66 14.89 2.64
CA SER A 57 19.61 15.97 2.96
C SER A 57 21.09 15.59 2.72
N GLY A 58 21.35 14.86 1.64
CA GLY A 58 22.66 14.38 1.24
C GLY A 58 22.65 14.07 -0.26
N GLN A 59 22.74 15.10 -1.09
CA GLN A 59 23.03 15.02 -2.53
C GLN A 59 22.00 14.29 -3.43
N SER A 60 20.82 13.88 -2.94
CA SER A 60 19.73 13.38 -3.81
C SER A 60 18.59 14.38 -3.90
N ILE A 61 18.72 15.28 -4.87
CA ILE A 61 17.65 16.06 -5.50
C ILE A 61 16.73 15.16 -6.37
N ASN A 62 16.61 13.87 -6.06
CA ASN A 62 15.98 12.93 -6.98
C ASN A 62 15.05 11.97 -6.25
N GLY A 63 13.76 12.27 -6.34
CA GLY A 63 12.78 11.20 -6.58
C GLY A 63 13.21 10.33 -7.77
N ILE A 64 12.44 9.28 -8.07
CA ILE A 64 12.74 8.36 -9.18
C ILE A 64 13.19 9.17 -10.40
N ARG A 65 14.42 8.94 -10.87
CA ARG A 65 14.99 9.60 -12.06
C ARG A 65 14.27 9.05 -13.28
N THR A 66 13.09 9.56 -13.56
CA THR A 66 12.16 9.04 -14.56
C THR A 66 12.80 8.97 -15.94
N GLU A 67 13.70 9.90 -16.27
CA GLU A 67 14.45 9.91 -17.52
C GLU A 67 15.40 8.71 -17.62
N LYS A 68 16.12 8.41 -16.52
CA LYS A 68 16.98 7.23 -16.45
C LYS A 68 16.17 5.94 -16.51
N VAL A 69 15.02 5.90 -15.83
CA VAL A 69 14.12 4.74 -15.88
C VAL A 69 13.56 4.53 -17.29
N ALA A 70 13.18 5.59 -17.99
CA ALA A 70 12.71 5.52 -19.37
C ALA A 70 13.82 5.00 -20.31
N ALA A 71 15.04 5.54 -20.20
CA ALA A 71 16.18 5.06 -20.97
C ALA A 71 16.50 3.57 -20.69
N LEU A 72 16.43 3.17 -19.42
CA LEU A 72 16.66 1.78 -19.01
C LEU A 72 15.58 0.85 -19.59
N ARG A 73 14.30 1.25 -19.52
CA ARG A 73 13.18 0.50 -20.12
C ARG A 73 13.35 0.33 -21.63
N GLN A 74 13.81 1.37 -22.32
CA GLN A 74 14.10 1.30 -23.75
C GLN A 74 15.24 0.31 -24.04
N ALA A 75 16.35 0.38 -23.30
CA ALA A 75 17.47 -0.55 -23.47
C ALA A 75 17.08 -2.03 -23.20
N ILE A 76 16.16 -2.27 -22.26
CA ILE A 76 15.59 -3.60 -22.00
C ILE A 76 14.73 -4.05 -23.18
N ALA A 77 13.86 -3.19 -23.70
CA ALA A 77 13.02 -3.51 -24.86
C ALA A 77 13.85 -3.78 -26.13
N ASP A 78 14.95 -3.05 -26.31
CA ASP A 78 15.88 -3.21 -27.42
C ASP A 78 16.82 -4.42 -27.23
N GLY A 79 16.75 -5.11 -26.07
CA GLY A 79 17.58 -6.29 -25.75
C GLY A 79 19.05 -5.98 -25.48
N THR A 80 19.45 -4.71 -25.45
CA THR A 80 20.84 -4.27 -25.23
C THR A 80 21.24 -4.25 -23.75
N TYR A 81 20.26 -4.39 -22.86
CA TYR A 81 20.48 -4.41 -21.41
C TYR A 81 20.96 -5.78 -20.90
N GLU A 82 20.59 -6.89 -21.56
CA GLU A 82 20.93 -8.25 -21.14
C GLU A 82 22.36 -8.62 -21.54
N THR A 83 23.34 -7.96 -20.90
CA THR A 83 24.75 -8.33 -21.03
C THR A 83 25.18 -9.26 -19.89
N PRO A 84 26.20 -10.10 -20.11
CA PRO A 84 26.74 -10.96 -19.05
C PRO A 84 27.20 -10.17 -17.82
N GLU A 85 27.73 -8.95 -18.00
CA GLU A 85 28.17 -8.13 -16.86
C GLU A 85 26.98 -7.65 -16.01
N ASN A 86 25.89 -7.21 -16.65
CA ASN A 86 24.68 -6.79 -15.93
C ASN A 86 24.02 -7.96 -15.19
N MET A 87 24.04 -9.16 -15.78
CA MET A 87 23.51 -10.36 -15.12
C MET A 87 24.33 -10.78 -13.89
N SER A 88 25.66 -10.77 -13.99
CA SER A 88 26.53 -11.06 -12.85
C SER A 88 26.34 -10.03 -11.73
N ALA A 89 26.31 -8.74 -12.07
CA ALA A 89 26.08 -7.68 -11.10
C ALA A 89 24.69 -7.79 -10.43
N ALA A 90 23.65 -8.18 -11.18
CA ALA A 90 22.33 -8.43 -10.62
C ALA A 90 22.32 -9.62 -9.66
N LEU A 91 23.04 -10.69 -9.99
CA LEU A 91 23.19 -11.86 -9.12
C LEU A 91 23.92 -11.49 -7.82
N ASP A 92 25.03 -10.76 -7.90
CA ASP A 92 25.77 -10.32 -6.71
C ASP A 92 24.90 -9.46 -5.80
N LYS A 93 24.12 -8.53 -6.37
CA LYS A 93 23.19 -7.69 -5.61
C LYS A 93 22.03 -8.48 -5.00
N LEU A 94 21.53 -9.48 -5.70
CA LEU A 94 20.52 -10.39 -5.17
C LEU A 94 21.07 -11.12 -3.94
N LEU A 95 22.28 -11.66 -4.03
CA LEU A 95 22.91 -12.40 -2.93
C LEU A 95 23.25 -11.49 -1.73
N ASP A 96 23.73 -10.27 -1.98
CA ASP A 96 23.98 -9.23 -0.96
C ASP A 96 22.69 -8.85 -0.19
N THR A 97 21.53 -8.94 -0.83
CA THR A 97 20.24 -8.65 -0.19
C THR A 97 19.81 -9.73 0.81
N PHE A 98 20.30 -10.96 0.67
CA PHE A 98 19.95 -12.10 1.54
C PHE A 98 21.02 -12.41 2.59
N ALA A 99 22.18 -11.76 2.53
CA ALA A 99 23.26 -11.88 3.50
C ALA A 99 23.05 -10.94 4.69
#